data_AF-A0A9E3YHP2-F1
#
_entry.id   AF-A0A9E3YHP2-F1
#
_cell.length_a   1.000
_cell.length_b   1.000
_cell.length_c   1.000
_cell.angle_alpha   90.00
_cell.angle_beta   90.00
_cell.angle_gamma   90.00
#
_symmetry.space_group_name_H-M   'P 1'
#
loop_
_entity.id
_entity.type
_entity.pdbx_description
1 polymer ?
#
loop_
_entity_poly.entity_id
_entity_poly.type
_entity_poly.pdbx_seq_one_letter_code
_entity_poly.pdbx_strand_id
1 'polypeptide(L)' 'MISVDLSRLITAQDRAAEAEADRRDAERIQARAFLARTDWYVTRLTETGTPVPPDVSAEREAARRVLDQSAG' A
#
# COMPACT_ATOMS: atom_id res chain seq x y z
N MET A 1 6.04 30.46 36.15
CA MET A 1 7.06 30.21 35.10
C MET A 1 6.63 28.95 34.36
N ILE A 2 6.14 29.08 33.13
CA ILE A 2 5.69 27.92 32.34
C ILE A 2 6.96 27.24 31.81
N SER A 3 7.27 26.05 32.32
CA SER A 3 8.32 25.21 31.75
C SER A 3 7.79 24.62 30.44
N VAL A 4 8.35 25.07 29.32
CA VAL A 4 8.05 24.51 28.00
C VAL A 4 9.00 23.33 27.78
N ASP A 5 8.43 22.14 27.60
CA ASP A 5 9.18 20.92 27.33
C ASP A 5 9.60 20.88 25.84
N LEU A 6 10.83 21.33 25.59
CA LEU A 6 11.46 21.36 24.27
C LEU A 6 11.74 19.95 23.69
N SER A 7 11.62 18.90 24.50
CA SER A 7 11.75 17.49 24.06
C SER A 7 10.62 17.04 23.13
N ARG A 8 9.51 17.81 23.09
CA ARG A 8 8.32 17.52 22.27
C ARG A 8 8.18 18.42 21.05
N LEU A 9 9.25 19.12 20.66
CA LEU A 9 9.23 19.99 19.49
C LEU A 9 9.24 19.15 18.21
N ILE A 10 8.05 18.73 17.76
CA ILE A 10 7.88 18.08 16.47
C ILE A 10 8.07 19.13 15.38
N THR A 11 9.08 18.96 14.53
CA THR A 11 9.35 19.89 13.44
C THR A 11 8.28 19.74 12.34
N ALA A 12 8.12 20.76 11.50
CA ALA A 12 7.25 20.64 10.33
C ALA A 12 7.68 19.49 9.39
N GLN A 13 8.97 19.15 9.40
CA GLN A 13 9.52 18.03 8.62
C GLN A 13 9.08 16.68 9.18
N ASP A 14 9.06 16.52 10.50
CA ASP A 14 8.63 15.27 11.15
C ASP A 14 7.15 14.98 10.87
N ARG A 15 6.29 16.00 10.94
CA ARG A 15 4.86 15.86 10.60
C ARG A 15 4.64 15.50 9.13
N ALA A 16 5.44 16.07 8.23
CA ALA A 16 5.37 15.75 6.81
C ALA A 16 5.81 14.30 6.54
N ALA A 17 6.84 13.82 7.23
CA ALA A 17 7.32 12.45 7.13
C ALA A 17 6.29 11.44 7.68
N GLU A 18 5.63 11.76 8.80
CA GLU A 18 4.56 10.96 9.38
C GLU A 18 3.35 10.86 8.45
N ALA A 19 2.89 11.99 7.89
CA ALA A 19 1.80 12.01 6.92
C ALA A 19 2.12 11.20 5.65
N GLU A 20 3.38 11.22 5.20
CA GLU A 20 3.83 10.41 4.06
C GLU A 20 3.86 8.90 4.42
N ALA A 21 4.23 8.54 5.64
CA ALA A 21 4.17 7.16 6.11
C ALA A 21 2.72 6.66 6.15
N ASP A 22 1.81 7.44 6.73
CA ASP A 22 0.38 7.11 6.80
C ASP A 22 -0.23 6.92 5.42
N ARG A 23 0.11 7.79 4.47
CA ARG A 23 -0.34 7.67 3.08
C ARG A 23 0.14 6.36 2.45
N ARG A 24 1.43 6.05 2.59
CA ARG A 24 2.00 4.79 2.06
C ARG A 24 1.34 3.57 2.68
N ASP A 25 1.04 3.59 3.98
CA ASP A 25 0.35 2.50 4.65
C ASP A 25 -1.09 2.33 4.15
N ALA A 26 -1.81 3.43 3.95
CA ALA A 26 -3.14 3.40 3.34
C ALA A 26 -3.10 2.79 1.93
N GLU A 27 -2.16 3.19 1.08
CA GLU A 27 -1.99 2.65 -0.27
C GLU A 27 -1.68 1.13 -0.24
N ARG A 28 -0.84 0.68 0.71
CA ARG A 28 -0.51 -0.74 0.88
C ARG A 28 -1.71 -1.56 1.35
N ILE A 29 -2.54 -1.02 2.25
CA ILE A 29 -3.79 -1.66 2.68
C ILE A 29 -4.71 -1.85 1.47
N GLN A 30 -4.89 -0.82 0.64
CA GLN A 30 -5.72 -0.92 -0.56
C GLN A 30 -5.15 -1.93 -1.56
N ALA A 31 -3.83 -1.94 -1.80
CA ALA A 31 -3.18 -2.90 -2.67
C ALA A 31 -3.39 -4.35 -2.20
N ARG A 32 -3.25 -4.63 -0.89
CA ARG A 32 -3.51 -5.96 -0.31
C ARG A 32 -4.98 -6.35 -0.46
N ALA A 33 -5.90 -5.44 -0.15
CA ALA A 33 -7.34 -5.69 -0.30
C ALA A 33 -7.70 -6.00 -1.75
N PHE A 34 -7.10 -5.29 -2.71
CA PHE A 34 -7.29 -5.53 -4.13
C PHE A 34 -6.75 -6.90 -4.56
N LEU A 35 -5.55 -7.27 -4.14
CA LEU A 35 -4.97 -8.57 -4.46
C LEU A 35 -5.82 -9.71 -3.90
N ALA A 36 -6.31 -9.56 -2.65
CA ALA A 36 -7.18 -10.54 -2.01
C ALA A 36 -8.54 -10.67 -2.72
N ARG A 37 -9.22 -9.55 -3.03
CA ARG A 37 -10.54 -9.58 -3.69
C ARG A 37 -10.48 -10.15 -5.12
N THR A 38 -9.32 -10.08 -5.76
CA THR A 38 -9.11 -10.56 -7.13
C THR A 38 -8.35 -11.89 -7.21
N ASP A 39 -8.06 -12.53 -6.07
CA ASP A 39 -7.22 -13.73 -6.05
C ASP A 39 -7.88 -14.93 -6.77
N TRP A 40 -9.22 -15.00 -6.69
CA TRP A 40 -10.02 -16.00 -7.39
C TRP A 40 -9.79 -16.03 -8.90
N TYR A 41 -9.36 -14.93 -9.52
CA TYR A 41 -9.02 -14.91 -10.95
C TYR A 41 -7.79 -15.78 -11.25
N VAL A 42 -6.82 -15.80 -10.34
CA VAL A 42 -5.62 -16.64 -10.47
C VAL A 42 -6.00 -18.10 -10.28
N THR A 43 -6.79 -18.41 -9.25
CA THR A 43 -7.32 -19.78 -9.05
C THR A 43 -8.10 -20.25 -10.27
N ARG A 44 -9.04 -19.43 -10.79
CA ARG A 44 -9.83 -19.76 -11.98
C ARG A 44 -8.96 -20.02 -13.21
N LEU A 45 -7.89 -19.24 -13.40
CA LEU A 45 -6.93 -19.48 -14.48
C LEU A 45 -6.26 -20.84 -14.31
N THR A 46 -5.78 -21.16 -13.12
CA THR A 46 -5.12 -22.44 -12.84
C THR A 46 -6.07 -23.63 -12.97
N GLU A 47 -7.32 -23.49 -12.53
CA GLU A 47 -8.30 -24.59 -12.52
C GLU A 47 -8.96 -24.83 -13.88
N THR A 48 -9.29 -23.75 -14.60
CA THR A 48 -10.13 -23.84 -15.81
C THR A 48 -9.42 -23.38 -17.07
N GLY A 49 -8.24 -22.77 -16.94
CA GLY A 49 -7.54 -22.14 -18.06
C GLY A 49 -8.15 -20.82 -18.52
N THR A 50 -9.21 -20.33 -17.87
CA THR A 50 -9.81 -19.05 -18.27
C THR A 50 -8.83 -17.90 -17.94
N PRO A 51 -8.42 -17.08 -18.93
CA PRO A 51 -7.51 -15.97 -18.68
C PRO A 51 -8.05 -14.95 -17.68
N VAL A 52 -7.13 -14.37 -16.91
CA VAL A 52 -7.41 -13.19 -16.09
C VAL A 52 -7.71 -12.00 -17.02
N PRO A 53 -8.77 -11.22 -16.78
CA PRO A 53 -9.04 -10.00 -17.55
C PRO A 53 -7.82 -9.06 -17.59
N PRO A 54 -7.49 -8.47 -18.75
CA PRO A 54 -6.26 -7.66 -18.90
C PRO A 54 -6.18 -6.46 -17.95
N ASP A 55 -7.30 -5.81 -17.67
CA ASP A 55 -7.46 -4.72 -16.70
C ASP A 55 -7.14 -5.20 -15.28
N VAL A 56 -7.71 -6.33 -14.87
CA VAL A 56 -7.43 -6.94 -13.56
C VAL A 56 -5.96 -7.35 -13.46
N SER A 57 -5.39 -7.91 -14.52
CA SER A 57 -3.97 -8.28 -14.56
C SER A 57 -3.07 -7.06 -14.37
N ALA A 58 -3.33 -5.97 -15.11
CA ALA A 58 -2.58 -4.73 -15.00
C ALA A 58 -2.70 -4.10 -13.60
N GLU A 59 -3.89 -4.07 -13.02
CA GLU A 59 -4.12 -3.56 -11.66
C GLU A 59 -3.45 -4.45 -10.59
N ARG A 60 -3.41 -5.78 -10.77
CA ARG A 60 -2.70 -6.69 -9.86
C ARG A 60 -1.19 -6.43 -9.89
N GLU A 61 -0.62 -6.20 -11.07
CA GLU A 61 0.78 -5.81 -11.22
C GLU A 61 1.07 -4.45 -10.58
N ALA A 62 0.17 -3.46 -10.73
CA ALA A 62 0.31 -2.17 -10.06
C ALA A 62 0.26 -2.31 -8.54
N ALA A 63 -0.66 -3.11 -8.01
CA ALA A 63 -0.76 -3.38 -6.57
C ALA A 63 0.50 -4.05 -6.01
N ARG A 64 1.12 -4.99 -6.74
CA ARG A 64 2.39 -5.61 -6.36
C ARG A 64 3.52 -4.59 -6.29
N ARG A 65 3.64 -3.71 -7.29
CA ARG A 65 4.63 -2.62 -7.28
C ARG A 65 4.48 -1.69 -6.08
N VAL A 66 3.26 -1.41 -5.62
CA VAL A 66 3.03 -0.62 -4.39
C VAL A 66 3.61 -1.33 -3.16
N LEU A 67 3.57 -2.67 -3.13
CA LEU A 67 4.09 -3.44 -2.01
C LEU A 67 5.62 -3.59 -2.02
N ASP A 68 6.23 -3.67 -3.21
CA ASP A 68 7.67 -3.88 -3.40
C ASP A 68 8.53 -2.64 -3.14
N GLN A 69 7.97 -1.43 -3.27
CA GLN A 69 8.65 -0.14 -3.02
C GLN A 69 9.07 0.09 -1.55
N SER A 70 9.08 -0.94 -0.71
CA SER A 70 9.43 -0.90 0.72
C SER A 70 10.50 -1.91 1.12
N ALA A 71 11.19 -2.55 0.15
CA ALA A 71 12.26 -3.51 0.42
C ALA A 71 13.68 -2.95 0.21
N GLY A 72 13.84 -1.62 0.16
CA GLY A 72 15.12 -0.92 0.01
C GLY A 72 15.49 -0.10 1.24
#